data_AF-A0A3B4X9G3-F1
#
_entry.id   AF-A0A3B4X9G3-F1
#
_cell.length_a   1.000
_cell.length_b   1.000
_cell.length_c   1.000
_cell.angle_alpha   90.00
_cell.angle_beta   90.00
_cell.angle_gamma   90.00
#
_symmetry.space_group_name_H-M   'P 1'
#
loop_
_entity.id
_entity.type
_entity.pdbx_description
1 polymer ?
#
loop_
_entity_poly.entity_id
_entity_poly.type
_entity_poly.pdbx_seq_one_letter_code
_entity_poly.pdbx_strand_id
1 'polypeptide(L)'
;MLLTHLLIQSQKGVQGIIIVNSEGIPVKTTLDNSSTVQYAGLIHQLVMKARTTVRDIDPQNDLTFLRVRSKKNEIMIAPGEKEKKKPFSHDF
;
A
#
# COMPACT_ATOMS: atom_id res chain seq x y z
N MET A 1 2.07 3.71 -12.34
CA MET A 1 1.08 3.05 -11.45
C MET A 1 0.16 2.05 -12.16
N LEU A 2 -0.17 2.21 -13.46
CA LEU A 2 -1.10 1.31 -14.17
C LEU A 2 -0.50 -0.03 -14.64
N LEU A 3 0.82 -0.17 -14.84
CA LEU A 3 1.44 -1.42 -15.31
C LEU A 3 1.88 -2.37 -14.18
N THR A 4 2.03 -1.88 -12.96
CA THR A 4 2.59 -2.65 -11.84
C THR A 4 1.67 -3.76 -11.37
N HIS A 5 0.34 -3.56 -11.39
CA HIS A 5 -0.60 -4.59 -10.92
C HIS A 5 -0.64 -5.83 -11.83
N LEU A 6 -0.44 -5.71 -13.14
CA LEU A 6 -0.40 -6.87 -14.04
C LEU A 6 0.86 -7.72 -13.79
N LEU A 7 2.01 -7.06 -13.59
CA LEU A 7 3.27 -7.75 -13.30
C LEU A 7 3.23 -8.52 -11.98
N ILE A 8 2.57 -7.92 -10.97
CA ILE A 8 2.38 -8.55 -9.66
C ILE A 8 1.41 -9.73 -9.79
N GLN A 9 0.33 -9.60 -10.58
CA GLN A 9 -0.68 -10.65 -10.71
C GLN A 9 -0.09 -11.93 -11.32
N SER A 10 0.89 -11.80 -12.22
CA SER A 10 1.57 -12.94 -12.83
C SER A 10 2.57 -13.65 -11.92
N GLN A 11 2.84 -13.16 -10.71
CA GLN A 11 3.76 -13.80 -9.78
C GLN A 11 3.13 -15.05 -9.12
N LYS A 12 3.91 -16.13 -9.02
CA LYS A 12 3.47 -17.37 -8.39
C LYS A 12 3.11 -17.13 -6.92
N GLY A 13 1.89 -17.53 -6.55
CA GLY A 13 1.39 -17.43 -5.17
C GLY A 13 0.61 -16.15 -4.86
N VAL A 14 0.50 -15.21 -5.80
CA VAL A 14 -0.38 -14.05 -5.64
C VAL A 14 -1.84 -14.48 -5.80
N GLN A 15 -2.61 -14.34 -4.73
CA GLN A 15 -4.04 -14.70 -4.69
C GLN A 15 -4.94 -13.55 -5.17
N GLY A 16 -4.51 -12.31 -5.01
CA GLY A 16 -5.23 -11.16 -5.51
C GLY A 16 -4.53 -9.84 -5.19
N ILE A 17 -5.02 -8.79 -5.85
CA ILE A 17 -4.48 -7.44 -5.75
C ILE A 17 -5.63 -6.49 -5.48
N ILE A 18 -5.42 -5.53 -4.59
CA ILE A 18 -6.33 -4.41 -4.35
C ILE A 18 -5.51 -3.12 -4.45
N ILE A 19 -5.99 -2.19 -5.27
CA ILE A 19 -5.52 -0.81 -5.34
C ILE A 19 -6.56 0.04 -4.65
N VAL A 20 -6.15 0.80 -3.64
CA VAL A 20 -7.01 1.71 -2.88
C VAL A 20 -6.57 3.16 -3.08
N ASN A 21 -7.51 4.10 -3.01
CA ASN A 21 -7.20 5.53 -2.97
C ASN A 21 -6.77 5.97 -1.55
N SER A 22 -6.52 7.27 -1.36
CA SER A 22 -6.13 7.84 -0.06
C SER A 22 -7.18 7.73 1.04
N GLU A 23 -8.44 7.48 0.69
CA GLU A 23 -9.57 7.33 1.60
C GLU A 23 -9.84 5.86 1.96
N GLY A 24 -9.04 4.93 1.40
CA GLY A 24 -9.25 3.50 1.58
C GLY A 24 -10.35 2.91 0.69
N ILE A 25 -10.81 3.64 -0.32
CA ILE A 25 -11.81 3.16 -1.29
C ILE A 25 -11.11 2.33 -2.37
N PRO A 26 -11.55 1.09 -2.65
CA PRO A 26 -11.02 0.28 -3.73
C PRO A 26 -11.25 0.93 -5.10
N VAL A 27 -10.17 1.10 -5.88
CA VAL A 27 -10.18 1.61 -7.26
C VAL A 27 -10.09 0.46 -8.26
N LYS A 28 -9.31 -0.58 -7.93
CA LYS A 28 -9.14 -1.76 -8.78
C LYS A 28 -8.86 -2.97 -7.92
N THR A 29 -9.47 -4.10 -8.25
CA THR A 29 -9.28 -5.36 -7.52
C THR A 29 -9.36 -6.55 -8.46
N THR A 30 -8.72 -7.65 -8.09
CA THR A 30 -8.91 -8.97 -8.72
C THR A 30 -9.70 -9.92 -7.82
N LEU A 31 -10.12 -9.46 -6.64
CA LEU A 31 -10.90 -10.22 -5.67
C LEU A 31 -12.40 -9.91 -5.81
N ASP A 32 -13.23 -10.72 -5.18
CA ASP A 32 -14.67 -10.44 -5.06
C ASP A 32 -14.92 -9.15 -4.24
N ASN A 33 -16.09 -8.54 -4.44
CA ASN A 33 -16.41 -7.26 -3.84
C ASN A 33 -16.45 -7.31 -2.30
N SER A 34 -16.96 -8.39 -1.72
CA SER A 34 -17.09 -8.54 -0.26
C SER A 34 -15.72 -8.56 0.40
N SER A 35 -14.82 -9.43 -0.09
CA SER A 35 -13.44 -9.49 0.36
C SER A 35 -12.73 -8.16 0.15
N THR A 36 -12.91 -7.53 -1.01
CA THR A 36 -12.24 -6.28 -1.37
C THR A 36 -12.58 -5.16 -0.38
N VAL A 37 -13.86 -4.95 -0.08
CA VAL A 37 -14.32 -3.91 0.87
C VAL A 37 -13.76 -4.17 2.27
N GLN A 38 -13.81 -5.42 2.73
CA GLN A 38 -13.30 -5.81 4.04
C GLN A 38 -11.79 -5.55 4.15
N TYR A 39 -11.00 -6.03 3.18
CA TYR A 39 -9.55 -5.82 3.20
C TYR A 39 -9.18 -4.35 3.09
N ALA A 40 -9.83 -3.59 2.21
CA ALA A 40 -9.52 -2.17 2.02
C ALA A 40 -9.72 -1.36 3.31
N GLY A 41 -10.85 -1.54 3.99
CA GLY A 41 -11.13 -0.84 5.25
C GLY A 41 -10.16 -1.19 6.37
N LEU A 42 -9.92 -2.49 6.60
CA LEU A 42 -9.05 -2.95 7.69
C LEU A 42 -7.58 -2.60 7.43
N ILE A 43 -7.10 -2.80 6.20
CA ILE A 43 -5.71 -2.51 5.84
C ILE A 43 -5.45 -1.01 5.83
N HIS A 44 -6.40 -0.19 5.38
CA HIS A 44 -6.25 1.27 5.44
C HIS A 44 -6.04 1.75 6.89
N GLN A 45 -6.88 1.30 7.82
CA GLN A 45 -6.71 1.64 9.25
C GLN A 45 -5.37 1.16 9.81
N LEU A 46 -4.93 -0.04 9.43
CA LEU A 46 -3.64 -0.58 9.86
C LEU A 46 -2.46 0.26 9.34
N VAL A 47 -2.48 0.64 8.06
CA VAL A 47 -1.43 1.46 7.43
C VAL A 47 -1.36 2.84 8.09
N MET A 48 -2.50 3.46 8.39
CA MET A 48 -2.53 4.75 9.09
C MET A 48 -1.89 4.67 10.46
N LYS A 49 -2.22 3.64 11.24
CA LYS A 49 -1.59 3.41 12.56
C LYS A 49 -0.10 3.14 12.44
N ALA A 50 0.29 2.24 11.54
CA ALA A 50 1.70 1.88 11.32
C ALA A 50 2.53 3.11 10.91
N ARG A 51 2.00 3.97 10.03
CA ARG A 51 2.68 5.21 9.62
C ARG A 51 2.89 6.16 10.79
N THR A 52 1.87 6.34 11.63
CA THR A 52 2.00 7.17 12.85
C THR A 52 3.06 6.59 13.79
N THR A 53 3.01 5.29 14.09
CA THR A 53 4.00 4.63 14.95
C THR A 53 5.43 4.76 14.42
N VAL A 54 5.65 4.62 13.11
CA VAL A 54 6.99 4.82 12.52
C VAL A 54 7.49 6.25 12.76
N ARG A 55 6.61 7.25 12.63
CA ARG A 55 6.96 8.67 12.85
C ARG A 55 7.12 9.03 14.32
N ASP A 56 6.41 8.36 15.20
CA ASP A 56 6.56 8.53 16.65
C ASP A 56 7.93 8.01 17.13
N ILE A 57 8.49 7.00 16.45
CA ILE A 57 9.85 6.49 16.70
C ILE A 57 10.91 7.42 16.11
N ASP A 58 10.75 7.82 14.84
CA ASP A 58 11.61 8.79 14.18
C ASP A 58 10.78 9.67 13.23
N PRO A 59 10.59 10.97 13.53
CA PRO A 59 9.82 11.89 12.70
C PRO A 59 10.34 12.05 11.26
N GLN A 60 11.60 11.69 10.99
CA GLN A 60 12.20 11.76 9.65
C GLN A 60 11.87 10.54 8.78
N ASN A 61 11.36 9.46 9.39
CA ASN A 61 11.02 8.22 8.69
C ASN A 61 9.59 8.25 8.13
N ASP A 62 9.37 7.57 7.01
CA ASP A 62 8.04 7.33 6.46
C ASP A 62 7.88 5.84 6.14
N LEU A 63 6.68 5.32 6.36
CA LEU A 63 6.38 3.94 6.03
C LEU A 63 6.42 3.75 4.51
N THR A 64 7.36 2.95 4.01
CA THR A 64 7.53 2.65 2.58
C THR A 64 6.87 1.33 2.19
N PHE A 65 6.88 0.36 3.09
CA PHE A 65 6.37 -0.98 2.82
C PHE A 65 5.98 -1.70 4.12
N LEU A 66 4.89 -2.45 4.07
CA LEU A 66 4.41 -3.26 5.19
C LEU A 66 4.10 -4.68 4.71
N ARG A 67 4.66 -5.67 5.39
CA ARG A 67 4.45 -7.10 5.13
C ARG A 67 3.81 -7.76 6.34
N VAL A 68 2.59 -8.23 6.20
CA VAL A 68 1.85 -8.93 7.25
C VAL A 68 1.71 -10.40 6.87
N ARG A 69 2.39 -11.28 7.60
CA ARG A 69 2.33 -12.73 7.39
C ARG A 69 1.48 -13.39 8.45
N SER A 70 0.50 -14.18 8.01
CA SER A 70 -0.30 -15.06 8.86
C SER A 70 -0.01 -16.52 8.52
N LYS A 71 -0.66 -17.46 9.22
CA LYS A 71 -0.57 -18.89 8.91
C LYS A 71 -1.14 -19.25 7.53
N LYS A 72 -2.18 -18.53 7.09
CA LYS A 72 -2.91 -18.82 5.85
C LYS A 72 -2.40 -17.99 4.68
N ASN A 73 -2.23 -16.68 4.91
CA ASN A 73 -1.98 -15.69 3.86
C ASN A 73 -0.86 -14.74 4.23
N GLU A 74 -0.31 -14.11 3.21
CA GLU A 74 0.62 -13.00 3.31
C GLU A 74 0.04 -11.77 2.59
N ILE A 75 0.12 -10.61 3.23
CA ILE A 75 -0.37 -9.34 2.70
C ILE A 75 0.82 -8.38 2.59
N MET A 76 1.07 -7.90 1.38
CA MET A 76 2.14 -6.96 1.04
C MET A 76 1.49 -5.61 0.69
N ILE A 77 1.89 -4.55 1.38
CA ILE A 77 1.24 -3.24 1.30
C ILE A 77 2.32 -2.20 1.02
N ALA A 78 2.16 -1.50 -0.10
CA ALA A 78 2.99 -0.36 -0.47
C ALA A 78 2.14 0.91 -0.40
N PRO A 79 2.21 1.71 0.67
CA PRO A 79 1.61 3.04 0.68
C PRO A 79 2.23 3.88 -0.44
N GLY A 80 1.39 4.46 -1.30
CA GLY A 80 1.86 5.22 -2.47
C GLY A 80 2.82 6.35 -2.09
N GLU A 81 3.83 6.58 -2.92
CA GLU A 81 4.79 7.65 -2.72
C GLU A 81 4.07 9.00 -2.67
N LYS A 82 4.24 9.73 -1.56
CA LYS A 82 4.31 11.17 -1.70
C LYS A 82 5.62 11.40 -2.43
N GLU A 83 5.58 11.72 -3.72
CA GLU A 83 6.77 12.24 -4.40
C GLU A 83 7.35 13.31 -3.48
N LYS A 84 8.53 13.05 -2.90
CA LYS A 84 9.37 14.15 -2.44
C LYS A 84 9.68 14.88 -3.73
N LYS A 85 8.93 15.95 -4.03
CA LYS A 85 9.29 16.88 -5.11
C LYS A 85 10.77 17.14 -4.89
N LYS A 86 11.63 16.63 -5.78
CA LYS A 86 13.05 16.99 -5.74
C LYS A 86 13.04 18.52 -5.70
N PRO A 87 13.70 19.17 -4.72
CA PRO A 87 13.85 20.62 -4.80
C PRO A 87 14.48 20.86 -6.16
N PHE A 88 13.80 21.65 -7.00
CA PHE A 88 14.37 22.14 -8.24
C PHE A 88 15.73 22.74 -7.87
N SER A 89 16.81 22.09 -8.28
CA SER A 89 18.12 22.71 -8.29
C SER A 89 18.03 23.82 -9.33
N HIS A 90 17.76 25.03 -8.86
CA HIS A 90 18.04 26.23 -9.61
C HIS A 90 19.55 26.37 -9.62
N ASP A 91 20.20 25.66 -10.52
CA ASP A 91 21.59 25.93 -10.87
C ASP A 91 21.56 26.69 -12.20
N PHE A 92 21.74 28.01 -12.06
CA PHE A 92 22.17 29.05 -13.01
C PHE A 92 21.94 28.85 -14.51
#